data_AF-A0A2W5RXZ7-F1
#
_entry.id   AF-A0A2W5RXZ7-F1
#
_cell.length_a   1.000
_cell.length_b   1.000
_cell.length_c   1.000
_cell.angle_alpha   90.00
_cell.angle_beta   90.00
_cell.angle_gamma   90.00
#
_symmetry.space_group_name_H-M   'P 1'
#
loop_
_entity.id
_entity.type
_entity.pdbx_description
1 polymer ?
#
loop_
_entity_poly.entity_id
_entity_poly.type
_entity_poly.pdbx_seq_one_letter_code
_entity_poly.pdbx_strand_id
1 'polypeptide(L)'
;MLRILMLFTVLMAGWSVSTPVVAQANRAVSVCANTALKDFLILRRVVDQRDLSDKRGRVFARQVEMDMRDGGRTVRITCTYEIKTGRVRLERGRPGGPVLVPPGQADPRAARNACVRAVKDQRLVYDRVLKETDMRNSRGQIVGRAVLIGAYIQGKPRQIVCEYDYARRRPILQIRR
;
A
#
# COMPACT_ATOMS: atom_id res chain seq x y z
N MET A 1 29.76 67.78 -17.36
CA MET A 1 29.66 66.44 -17.99
C MET A 1 29.20 65.44 -16.95
N LEU A 2 27.92 65.06 -17.02
CA LEU A 2 27.17 64.29 -16.03
C LEU A 2 27.30 62.79 -16.35
N ARG A 3 27.83 61.98 -15.42
CA ARG A 3 27.94 60.51 -15.54
C ARG A 3 26.66 59.87 -14.99
N ILE A 4 25.83 59.33 -15.89
CA ILE A 4 24.65 58.54 -15.54
C ILE A 4 25.02 57.05 -15.51
N LEU A 5 24.87 56.51 -14.29
CA LEU A 5 24.42 55.17 -13.88
C LEU A 5 24.30 54.03 -14.93
N MET A 6 24.89 52.90 -14.51
CA MET A 6 24.29 51.55 -14.36
C MET A 6 23.50 50.94 -15.53
N LEU A 7 23.89 49.73 -15.94
CA LEU A 7 23.24 48.50 -15.46
C LEU A 7 24.06 47.27 -15.86
N PHE A 8 24.57 46.54 -14.87
CA PHE A 8 25.14 45.21 -15.02
C PHE A 8 23.97 44.22 -15.08
N THR A 9 23.59 43.78 -16.27
CA THR A 9 22.64 42.67 -16.46
C THR A 9 23.36 41.35 -16.26
N VAL A 10 23.44 40.91 -15.01
CA VAL A 10 23.68 39.49 -14.68
C VAL A 10 22.47 39.02 -13.89
N LEU A 11 21.42 38.65 -14.61
CA LEU A 11 20.25 37.96 -14.06
C LEU A 11 20.22 36.54 -14.63
N MET A 12 20.35 35.59 -13.70
CA MET A 12 19.71 34.27 -13.73
C MET A 12 20.20 33.28 -14.79
N ALA A 13 21.42 32.78 -14.62
CA ALA A 13 21.78 31.42 -14.99
C ALA A 13 21.96 30.58 -13.73
N GLY A 14 20.87 30.32 -13.03
CA GLY A 14 20.80 29.37 -11.94
C GLY A 14 19.43 28.72 -11.98
N TRP A 15 19.35 27.45 -11.61
CA TRP A 15 18.12 26.66 -11.52
C TRP A 15 17.65 26.02 -12.85
N SER A 16 18.52 25.21 -13.47
CA SER A 16 18.06 24.25 -14.49
C SER A 16 18.76 22.89 -14.39
N VAL A 17 19.20 22.49 -13.20
CA VAL A 17 19.88 21.20 -13.02
C VAL A 17 19.26 20.46 -11.84
N SER A 18 18.08 19.86 -12.05
CA SER A 18 17.51 18.83 -11.15
C SER A 18 16.29 18.11 -11.73
N THR A 19 15.67 18.63 -12.80
CA THR A 19 14.40 18.11 -13.31
C THR A 19 14.44 16.68 -13.88
N PRO A 20 15.49 16.17 -14.56
CA PRO A 20 15.41 14.82 -15.11
C PRO A 20 15.56 13.73 -14.04
N VAL A 21 16.38 13.95 -13.00
CA VAL A 21 16.66 12.93 -11.98
C VAL A 21 15.46 12.72 -11.06
N VAL A 22 14.80 13.82 -10.66
CA VAL A 22 13.59 13.80 -9.82
C VAL A 22 12.37 13.29 -10.60
N ALA A 23 12.21 13.71 -11.87
CA ALA A 23 11.12 13.20 -12.72
C ALA A 23 11.26 11.70 -12.99
N GLN A 24 12.48 11.20 -13.20
CA GLN A 24 12.73 9.77 -13.38
C GLN A 24 12.59 8.98 -12.07
N ALA A 25 12.85 9.60 -10.91
CA ALA A 25 12.63 8.98 -9.61
C ALA A 25 11.14 8.69 -9.40
N ASN A 26 10.31 9.69 -9.66
CA ASN A 26 8.86 9.57 -9.57
C ASN A 26 8.30 8.56 -10.57
N ARG A 27 8.90 8.43 -11.76
CA ARG A 27 8.51 7.44 -12.76
C ARG A 27 8.78 6.01 -12.30
N ALA A 28 9.95 5.73 -11.72
CA ALA A 28 10.27 4.40 -11.20
C ALA A 28 9.31 4.00 -10.07
N VAL A 29 9.05 4.90 -9.11
CA VAL A 29 8.08 4.68 -8.03
C VAL A 29 6.67 4.43 -8.59
N SER A 30 6.21 5.26 -9.54
CA SER A 30 4.89 5.11 -10.16
C SER A 30 4.74 3.79 -10.91
N VAL A 31 5.75 3.39 -11.68
CA VAL A 31 5.75 2.11 -12.41
C VAL A 31 5.77 0.93 -11.44
N CYS A 32 6.60 0.99 -10.40
CA CYS A 32 6.68 -0.03 -9.36
C CYS A 32 5.35 -0.16 -8.58
N ALA A 33 4.73 0.95 -8.20
CA ALA A 33 3.46 0.99 -7.51
C ALA A 33 2.31 0.44 -8.39
N ASN A 34 2.23 0.87 -9.65
CA ASN A 34 1.22 0.38 -10.60
C ASN A 34 1.37 -1.10 -10.91
N THR A 35 2.61 -1.59 -11.03
CA THR A 35 2.86 -3.02 -11.26
C THR A 35 2.44 -3.84 -10.03
N ALA A 36 2.73 -3.38 -8.82
CA ALA A 36 2.33 -4.07 -7.60
C ALA A 36 0.81 -3.95 -7.32
N LEU A 37 0.15 -2.88 -7.76
CA LEU A 37 -1.31 -2.75 -7.70
C LEU A 37 -2.04 -3.82 -8.53
N LYS A 38 -1.46 -4.27 -9.66
CA LYS A 38 -2.00 -5.39 -10.45
C LYS A 38 -2.04 -6.71 -9.66
N ASP A 39 -1.16 -6.84 -8.67
CA ASP A 39 -1.11 -7.95 -7.71
C ASP A 39 -2.01 -7.72 -6.47
N PHE A 40 -2.91 -6.73 -6.51
CA PHE A 40 -3.77 -6.29 -5.40
C PHE A 40 -3.02 -5.73 -4.17
N LEU A 41 -1.77 -5.30 -4.35
CA LEU A 41 -0.97 -4.72 -3.28
C LEU A 41 -1.17 -3.21 -3.23
N ILE A 42 -1.51 -2.69 -2.05
CA ILE A 42 -1.73 -1.23 -1.88
C ILE A 42 -0.44 -0.60 -1.36
N LEU A 43 0.12 0.36 -2.11
CA LEU A 43 1.28 1.12 -1.64
C LEU A 43 0.93 1.89 -0.37
N ARG A 44 1.69 1.66 0.70
CA ARG A 44 1.58 2.41 1.95
C ARG A 44 2.61 3.54 2.00
N ARG A 45 3.86 3.19 1.73
CA ARG A 45 4.96 4.15 1.67
C ARG A 45 6.11 3.59 0.84
N VAL A 46 6.88 4.50 0.26
CA VAL A 46 8.24 4.21 -0.20
C VAL A 46 9.15 4.26 1.03
N VAL A 47 9.94 3.22 1.23
CA VAL A 47 10.86 3.07 2.37
C VAL A 47 12.23 3.63 2.00
N ASP A 48 12.72 3.22 0.83
CA ASP A 48 14.02 3.64 0.32
C ASP A 48 13.99 3.71 -1.21
N GLN A 49 14.85 4.54 -1.77
CA GLN A 49 15.05 4.63 -3.21
C GLN A 49 16.53 4.87 -3.49
N ARG A 50 17.10 4.00 -4.34
CA ARG A 50 18.50 4.09 -4.73
C ARG A 50 18.72 3.83 -6.22
N ASP A 51 19.69 4.55 -6.77
CA ASP A 51 20.15 4.39 -8.13
C ASP A 51 21.25 3.32 -8.18
N LEU A 52 21.12 2.36 -9.08
CA LEU A 52 22.13 1.33 -9.36
C LEU A 52 22.96 1.81 -10.55
N SER A 53 24.23 2.09 -10.30
CA SER A 53 25.17 2.64 -11.27
C SER A 53 26.27 1.64 -11.62
N ASP A 54 26.75 1.69 -12.86
CA ASP A 54 27.95 0.95 -13.27
C ASP A 54 29.22 1.58 -12.69
N LYS A 55 30.37 0.91 -12.90
CA LYS A 55 31.70 1.42 -12.47
C LYS A 55 32.07 2.78 -13.08
N ARG A 56 31.34 3.25 -14.10
CA ARG A 56 31.52 4.54 -14.78
C ARG A 56 30.50 5.58 -14.31
N GLY A 57 29.74 5.29 -13.26
CA GLY A 57 28.74 6.20 -12.68
C GLY A 57 27.44 6.31 -13.49
N ARG A 58 27.23 5.47 -14.50
CA ARG A 58 25.99 5.49 -15.31
C ARG A 58 24.91 4.68 -14.61
N VAL A 59 23.81 5.33 -14.26
CA VAL A 59 22.63 4.67 -13.69
C VAL A 59 22.00 3.74 -14.73
N PHE A 60 21.94 2.45 -14.45
CA PHE A 60 21.34 1.45 -15.34
C PHE A 60 20.00 0.92 -14.82
N ALA A 61 19.78 0.96 -13.52
CA ALA A 61 18.54 0.57 -12.88
C ALA A 61 18.26 1.42 -11.65
N ARG A 62 17.00 1.46 -11.21
CA ARG A 62 16.59 2.07 -9.95
C ARG A 62 15.92 1.02 -9.10
N GLN A 63 16.32 0.95 -7.85
CA GLN A 63 15.69 0.08 -6.87
C GLN A 63 14.85 0.92 -5.91
N VAL A 64 13.60 0.51 -5.74
CA VAL A 64 12.64 1.13 -4.85
C VAL A 64 12.20 0.07 -3.85
N GLU A 65 12.42 0.33 -2.57
CA GLU A 65 11.88 -0.49 -1.50
C GLU A 65 10.57 0.12 -1.01
N MET A 66 9.51 -0.68 -0.96
CA MET A 66 8.16 -0.23 -0.66
C MET A 66 7.54 -1.10 0.42
N ASP A 67 6.84 -0.46 1.35
CA ASP A 67 5.91 -1.15 2.24
C ASP A 67 4.55 -1.20 1.55
N MET A 68 4.09 -2.40 1.25
CA MET A 68 2.84 -2.67 0.56
C MET A 68 1.86 -3.38 1.50
N ARG A 69 0.56 -3.16 1.34
CA ARG A 69 -0.47 -3.92 2.07
C ARG A 69 -0.97 -5.09 1.24
N ASP A 70 -0.86 -6.28 1.80
CA ASP A 70 -1.43 -7.54 1.30
C ASP A 70 -2.39 -8.09 2.36
N GLY A 71 -3.71 -8.00 2.11
CA GLY A 71 -4.72 -8.60 2.98
C GLY A 71 -4.60 -8.25 4.46
N GLY A 72 -4.20 -7.02 4.79
CA GLY A 72 -4.04 -6.53 6.18
C GLY A 72 -2.64 -6.71 6.77
N ARG A 73 -1.71 -7.35 6.06
CA ARG A 73 -0.29 -7.43 6.42
C ARG A 73 0.51 -6.43 5.62
N THR A 74 1.57 -5.87 6.22
CA THR A 74 2.55 -5.09 5.47
C THR A 74 3.65 -6.03 4.99
N VAL A 75 3.88 -6.03 3.69
CA VAL A 75 4.93 -6.81 3.02
C VAL A 75 5.94 -5.81 2.47
N ARG A 76 7.22 -6.07 2.73
CA ARG A 76 8.32 -5.32 2.12
C ARG A 76 8.49 -5.82 0.70
N ILE A 77 8.42 -4.94 -0.27
CA ILE A 77 8.65 -5.27 -1.67
C ILE A 77 9.83 -4.46 -2.17
N THR A 78 10.80 -5.16 -2.73
CA THR A 78 11.89 -4.54 -3.46
C THR A 78 11.53 -4.59 -4.93
N CYS A 79 11.35 -3.42 -5.53
CA CYS A 79 11.12 -3.26 -6.96
C CYS A 79 12.40 -2.77 -7.62
N THR A 80 12.86 -3.45 -8.67
CA THR A 80 13.97 -2.98 -9.51
C THR A 80 13.42 -2.62 -10.89
N TYR A 81 13.59 -1.36 -11.29
CA TYR A 81 13.24 -0.83 -12.60
C TYR A 81 14.50 -0.62 -13.44
N GLU A 82 14.64 -1.35 -14.55
CA GLU A 82 15.75 -1.17 -15.49
C GLU A 82 15.48 -0.02 -16.45
N ILE A 83 16.34 0.99 -16.45
CA ILE A 83 16.11 2.25 -17.20
C ILE A 83 16.17 2.00 -18.72
N LYS A 84 17.13 1.19 -19.18
CA LYS A 84 17.32 0.95 -20.62
C LYS A 84 16.22 0.10 -21.25
N THR A 85 15.74 -0.91 -20.52
CA THR A 85 14.80 -1.91 -21.05
C THR A 85 13.36 -1.60 -20.66
N GLY A 86 13.14 -0.72 -19.68
CA GLY A 86 11.83 -0.45 -19.08
C GLY A 86 11.27 -1.64 -18.28
N ARG A 87 12.07 -2.70 -18.06
CA ARG A 87 11.64 -3.90 -17.34
C ARG A 87 11.53 -3.64 -15.85
N VAL A 88 10.56 -4.30 -15.23
CA VAL A 88 10.29 -4.22 -13.79
C VAL A 88 10.42 -5.62 -13.21
N ARG A 89 11.20 -5.75 -12.15
CA ARG A 89 11.29 -6.97 -11.35
C ARG A 89 10.83 -6.67 -9.93
N LEU A 90 9.83 -7.41 -9.48
CA LEU A 90 9.31 -7.33 -8.11
C LEU A 90 9.82 -8.52 -7.31
N GLU A 91 10.50 -8.25 -6.21
CA GLU A 91 10.93 -9.24 -5.25
C GLU A 91 10.17 -9.00 -3.95
N ARG A 92 9.28 -9.94 -3.61
CA ARG A 92 8.61 -9.92 -2.30
C ARG A 92 9.66 -10.34 -1.26
N GLY A 93 10.04 -9.42 -0.39
CA GLY A 93 10.83 -9.76 0.78
C GLY A 93 10.07 -10.75 1.66
N ARG A 94 10.79 -11.43 2.57
CA ARG A 94 10.14 -12.22 3.62
C ARG A 94 9.05 -11.35 4.27
N PRO A 95 7.85 -11.88 4.51
CA PRO A 95 6.76 -11.10 5.12
C PRO A 95 7.34 -10.40 6.33
N GLY A 96 7.36 -9.07 6.28
CA GLY A 96 7.79 -8.27 7.40
C GLY A 96 7.01 -8.76 8.61
N GLY A 97 7.69 -9.02 9.72
CA GLY A 97 7.04 -9.39 10.97
C GLY A 97 5.83 -8.47 11.21
N PRO A 98 4.77 -8.98 11.86
CA PRO A 98 3.50 -8.28 11.96
C PRO A 98 3.73 -6.82 12.35
N VAL A 99 3.43 -5.88 11.45
CA VAL A 99 3.52 -4.46 11.78
C VAL A 99 2.62 -4.23 12.96
N LEU A 100 3.17 -3.88 14.12
CA LEU A 100 2.41 -3.41 15.28
C LEU A 100 1.60 -2.21 14.82
N VAL A 101 0.28 -2.40 14.63
CA VAL A 101 -0.65 -1.29 14.57
C VAL A 101 -0.61 -0.72 15.98
N PRO A 102 -0.24 0.56 16.17
CA PRO A 102 -0.25 1.17 17.48
C PRO A 102 -1.63 0.94 18.10
N PRO A 103 -1.71 0.51 19.37
CA PRO A 103 -3.00 0.39 20.05
C PRO A 103 -3.73 1.74 19.94
N GLY A 104 -4.93 1.74 19.35
CA GLY A 104 -5.77 2.93 19.21
C GLY A 104 -6.05 3.43 17.79
N GLN A 105 -5.43 2.89 16.74
CA GLN A 105 -5.84 3.16 15.35
C GLN A 105 -6.58 1.95 14.75
N ALA A 106 -7.86 1.81 15.10
CA ALA A 106 -8.78 0.91 14.41
C ALA A 106 -8.87 1.35 12.94
N ASP A 107 -8.43 0.51 12.00
CA ASP A 107 -8.64 0.73 10.57
C ASP A 107 -9.94 0.01 10.15
N PRO A 108 -11.04 0.75 9.90
CA PRO A 108 -12.34 0.20 9.54
C PRO A 108 -12.28 -0.74 8.33
N ARG A 109 -11.42 -0.42 7.36
CA ARG A 109 -11.31 -1.16 6.09
C ARG A 109 -10.55 -2.47 6.27
N ALA A 110 -9.68 -2.57 7.28
CA ALA A 110 -8.93 -3.79 7.55
C ALA A 110 -9.87 -4.93 7.97
N ALA A 111 -10.88 -4.66 8.80
CA ALA A 111 -11.87 -5.64 9.21
C ALA A 111 -12.70 -6.15 8.03
N ARG A 112 -13.22 -5.25 7.18
CA ARG A 112 -13.95 -5.63 5.96
C ARG A 112 -13.11 -6.55 5.07
N ASN A 113 -11.88 -6.15 4.75
CA ASN A 113 -11.02 -6.90 3.84
C ASN A 113 -10.66 -8.29 4.40
N ALA A 114 -10.35 -8.37 5.70
CA ALA A 114 -10.06 -9.64 6.38
C ALA A 114 -11.28 -10.57 6.35
N CYS A 115 -12.48 -10.03 6.59
CA CYS A 115 -13.71 -10.80 6.59
C CYS A 115 -14.13 -11.29 5.20
N VAL A 116 -14.03 -10.44 4.17
CA VAL A 116 -14.29 -10.86 2.79
C VAL A 116 -13.30 -11.93 2.34
N ARG A 117 -12.01 -11.79 2.71
CA ARG A 117 -11.00 -12.81 2.44
C ARG A 117 -11.34 -14.14 3.13
N ALA A 118 -11.68 -14.11 4.41
CA ALA A 118 -12.03 -15.32 5.15
C ALA A 118 -13.24 -16.06 4.54
N VAL A 119 -14.25 -15.34 4.06
CA VAL A 119 -15.41 -15.93 3.36
C VAL A 119 -14.97 -16.64 2.07
N LYS A 120 -14.09 -16.01 1.29
CA LYS A 120 -13.53 -16.60 0.06
C LYS A 120 -12.62 -17.81 0.36
N ASP A 121 -11.83 -17.75 1.42
CA ASP A 121 -10.95 -18.85 1.86
C ASP A 121 -11.76 -20.10 2.25
N GLN A 122 -13.00 -19.92 2.75
CA GLN A 122 -13.96 -21.01 2.99
C GLN A 122 -14.71 -21.47 1.73
N ARG A 123 -14.32 -21.01 0.54
CA ARG A 123 -14.97 -21.34 -0.75
C ARG A 123 -16.45 -20.94 -0.81
N LEU A 124 -16.85 -19.94 -0.05
CA LEU A 124 -18.20 -19.40 -0.10
C LEU A 124 -18.27 -18.32 -1.18
N VAL A 125 -19.40 -18.25 -1.90
CA VAL A 125 -19.58 -17.24 -2.94
C VAL A 125 -19.98 -15.93 -2.26
N TYR A 126 -19.04 -15.01 -2.15
CA TYR A 126 -19.28 -13.67 -1.63
C TYR A 126 -20.25 -12.90 -2.55
N ASP A 127 -21.30 -12.31 -1.96
CA ASP A 127 -22.22 -11.38 -2.65
C ASP A 127 -21.87 -9.94 -2.28
N ARG A 128 -22.15 -9.56 -1.03
CA ARG A 128 -21.97 -8.18 -0.54
C ARG A 128 -21.81 -8.09 0.96
N VAL A 129 -21.29 -6.96 1.43
CA VAL A 129 -21.39 -6.57 2.83
C VAL A 129 -22.77 -5.96 3.08
N LEU A 130 -23.50 -6.50 4.06
CA LEU A 130 -24.84 -6.06 4.44
C LEU A 130 -24.80 -5.00 5.54
N LYS A 131 -23.92 -5.18 6.54
CA LYS A 131 -23.81 -4.27 7.68
C LYS A 131 -22.43 -4.37 8.32
N GLU A 132 -21.97 -3.26 8.89
CA GLU A 132 -20.76 -3.21 9.71
C GLU A 132 -21.11 -2.64 11.08
N THR A 133 -20.52 -3.17 12.15
CA THR A 133 -20.80 -2.75 13.52
C THR A 133 -19.52 -2.81 14.34
N ASP A 134 -19.16 -1.71 14.99
CA ASP A 134 -17.98 -1.66 15.85
C ASP A 134 -18.19 -2.47 17.13
N MET A 135 -17.20 -3.27 17.50
CA MET A 135 -17.15 -3.97 18.78
C MET A 135 -16.39 -3.09 19.77
N ARG A 136 -16.98 -2.84 20.94
CA ARG A 136 -16.40 -1.96 21.96
C ARG A 136 -16.16 -2.72 23.27
N ASN A 137 -15.08 -2.38 23.97
CA ASN A 137 -14.84 -2.89 25.33
C ASN A 137 -15.66 -2.13 26.38
N SER A 138 -15.54 -2.52 27.65
CA SER A 138 -16.20 -1.86 28.79
C SER A 138 -15.81 -0.39 28.99
N ARG A 139 -14.69 0.05 28.39
CA ARG A 139 -14.24 1.46 28.40
C ARG A 139 -14.73 2.23 27.17
N GLY A 140 -15.62 1.65 26.36
CA GLY A 140 -16.19 2.26 25.15
C GLY A 140 -15.23 2.33 23.94
N GLN A 141 -14.02 1.78 24.06
CA GLN A 141 -13.00 1.81 23.00
C GLN A 141 -13.34 0.78 21.93
N ILE A 142 -13.17 1.14 20.65
CA ILE A 142 -13.35 0.22 19.53
C ILE A 142 -12.21 -0.81 19.55
N VAL A 143 -12.53 -2.07 19.82
CA VAL A 143 -11.59 -3.19 19.88
C VAL A 143 -11.66 -4.10 18.66
N GLY A 144 -12.71 -3.96 17.86
CA GLY A 144 -12.89 -4.74 16.65
C GLY A 144 -14.10 -4.27 15.85
N ARG A 145 -14.45 -5.04 14.83
CA ARG A 145 -15.65 -4.80 14.02
C ARG A 145 -16.28 -6.13 13.60
N ALA A 146 -17.58 -6.22 13.76
CA ALA A 146 -18.41 -7.27 13.18
C ALA A 146 -18.89 -6.84 11.79
N VAL A 147 -18.70 -7.69 10.79
CA VAL A 147 -19.09 -7.49 9.40
C VAL A 147 -20.11 -8.56 9.05
N LEU A 148 -21.35 -8.15 8.79
CA LEU A 148 -22.40 -9.01 8.28
C LEU A 148 -22.25 -9.10 6.76
N ILE A 149 -22.03 -10.30 6.25
CA ILE A 149 -21.78 -10.59 4.84
C ILE A 149 -22.93 -11.44 4.29
N GLY A 150 -23.46 -11.06 3.15
CA GLY A 150 -24.28 -11.93 2.31
C GLY A 150 -23.35 -12.81 1.48
N ALA A 151 -23.59 -14.13 1.51
CA ALA A 151 -22.86 -15.10 0.72
C ALA A 151 -23.79 -16.24 0.30
N TYR A 152 -23.38 -17.04 -0.69
CA TYR A 152 -24.10 -18.26 -1.06
C TYR A 152 -23.32 -19.50 -0.60
N ILE A 153 -24.06 -20.41 0.03
CA ILE A 153 -23.58 -21.74 0.41
C ILE A 153 -24.44 -22.74 -0.34
N GLN A 154 -23.84 -23.54 -1.23
CA GLN A 154 -24.55 -24.52 -2.08
C GLN A 154 -25.74 -23.89 -2.83
N GLY A 155 -25.54 -22.68 -3.38
CA GLY A 155 -26.58 -21.95 -4.14
C GLY A 155 -27.67 -21.28 -3.29
N LYS A 156 -27.67 -21.43 -1.96
CA LYS A 156 -28.65 -20.78 -1.08
C LYS A 156 -28.05 -19.52 -0.43
N PRO A 157 -28.77 -18.39 -0.41
CA PRO A 157 -28.30 -17.18 0.25
C PRO A 157 -28.23 -17.41 1.76
N ARG A 158 -27.11 -17.01 2.36
CA ARG A 158 -26.82 -17.10 3.79
C ARG A 158 -26.20 -15.81 4.27
N GLN A 159 -26.44 -15.51 5.54
CA GLN A 159 -25.81 -14.39 6.22
C GLN A 159 -24.72 -14.92 7.14
N ILE A 160 -23.53 -14.35 7.00
CA ILE A 160 -22.34 -14.72 7.76
C ILE A 160 -21.94 -13.51 8.58
N VAL A 161 -21.84 -13.68 9.89
CA VAL A 161 -21.24 -12.69 10.77
C VAL A 161 -19.75 -13.00 10.82
N CYS A 162 -18.93 -12.03 10.45
CA CYS A 162 -17.50 -12.10 10.63
C CYS A 162 -17.06 -11.10 11.70
N GLU A 163 -16.51 -11.59 12.80
CA GLU A 163 -15.95 -10.75 13.86
C GLU A 163 -14.45 -10.61 13.66
N TYR A 164 -13.97 -9.38 13.59
CA TYR A 164 -12.55 -9.08 13.48
C TYR A 164 -12.08 -8.28 14.70
N ASP A 165 -11.29 -8.93 15.56
CA ASP A 165 -10.60 -8.31 16.69
C ASP A 165 -9.30 -7.64 16.19
N TYR A 166 -9.16 -6.33 16.42
CA TYR A 166 -8.00 -5.56 15.96
C TYR A 166 -6.69 -5.96 16.65
N ALA A 167 -6.76 -6.41 17.91
CA ALA A 167 -5.59 -6.86 18.66
C ALA A 167 -5.15 -8.25 18.19
N ARG A 168 -6.10 -9.17 18.03
CA ARG A 168 -5.81 -10.58 17.64
C ARG A 168 -5.61 -10.78 16.14
N ARG A 169 -6.07 -9.84 15.30
CA ARG A 169 -5.98 -9.87 13.83
C ARG A 169 -6.52 -11.15 13.20
N ARG A 170 -7.52 -11.75 13.84
CA ARG A 170 -8.12 -13.01 13.42
C ARG A 170 -9.59 -12.77 13.10
N PRO A 171 -10.03 -12.98 11.85
CA PRO A 171 -11.44 -13.02 11.53
C PRO A 171 -12.03 -14.33 12.06
N ILE A 172 -13.17 -14.24 12.76
CA ILE A 172 -13.97 -15.38 13.22
C ILE A 172 -15.27 -15.36 12.45
N LEU A 173 -15.49 -16.40 11.64
CA LEU A 173 -16.70 -16.55 10.85
C LEU A 173 -17.74 -17.35 11.64
N GLN A 174 -18.94 -16.79 11.77
CA GLN A 174 -20.11 -17.44 12.30
C GLN A 174 -21.21 -17.41 11.24
N ILE A 175 -21.57 -18.59 10.74
CA ILE A 175 -22.70 -18.73 9.83
C ILE A 175 -23.96 -18.62 10.68
N ARG A 176 -24.78 -17.58 10.48
CA ARG A 176 -26.09 -17.51 11.11
C ARG A 176 -27.01 -18.51 10.40
N ARG A 177 -27.66 -19.37 11.19
CA ARG A 177 -28.64 -20.35 10.71
C ARG A 177 -29.87 -19.66 10.15
#